data_AF-A0A3S9MYA4-F1
#
_entry.id   AF-A0A3S9MYA4-F1
#
_cell.length_a   1.000
_cell.length_b   1.000
_cell.length_c   1.000
_cell.angle_alpha   90.00
_cell.angle_beta   90.00
_cell.angle_gamma   90.00
#
_symmetry.space_group_name_H-M   'P 1'
#
loop_
_entity.id
_entity.type
_entity.pdbx_description
1 polymer ?
#
loop_
_entity_poly.entity_id
_entity_poly.type
_entity_poly.pdbx_seq_one_letter_code
_entity_poly.pdbx_strand_id
1 'polypeptide(L)'
;MKLYLSILTLVFSTNLLPSQIPVETYREEISSLNGDQEIFNYWKKLEAVDQEILVNLTDVRKADSLSIDQMIRTALVFEIHGTNKYTKYNSVPIINLSHNYVGSSQLAFWPIIERCSEIGGVIDTIGGEYPAYVLESVSLTFYNYSLFAQESKYPELLEHLSHEHTTNVVAELEESFQTQRTLSNLRLIEVMNSWYNQSYKEIDRSKTFSLVEMSDGKVYINHHGRFQQLDLIQGLHDSQTYRIVNEPFGWSYIYRNDGSLSLVDKDGSILMEYTIAD
;
A
#
# COMPACT_ATOMS: atom_id res chain seq x y z
N MET A 1 -54.23 10.28 -36.48
CA MET A 1 -53.78 8.87 -36.50
C MET A 1 -52.37 8.78 -37.07
N LYS A 2 -51.36 8.89 -36.20
CA LYS A 2 -50.00 8.36 -36.41
C LYS A 2 -49.47 8.01 -35.02
N LEU A 3 -49.36 6.71 -34.80
CA LEU A 3 -48.85 6.07 -33.60
C LEU A 3 -47.33 6.34 -33.57
N TYR A 4 -46.85 7.17 -32.66
CA TYR A 4 -45.43 7.18 -32.31
C TYR A 4 -45.26 6.42 -31.01
N LEU A 5 -45.07 5.11 -31.20
CA LEU A 5 -44.52 4.19 -30.22
C LEU A 5 -43.04 4.56 -30.04
N SER A 6 -42.76 5.61 -29.26
CA SER A 6 -41.40 5.88 -28.83
C SER A 6 -41.07 4.94 -27.69
N ILE A 7 -40.40 3.86 -28.08
CA ILE A 7 -39.84 2.83 -27.25
C ILE A 7 -39.07 3.47 -26.10
N LEU A 8 -39.60 3.18 -24.92
CA LEU A 8 -38.98 3.16 -23.61
C LEU A 8 -37.51 2.69 -23.69
N THR A 9 -36.56 3.61 -23.92
CA THR A 9 -35.17 3.41 -23.50
C THR A 9 -35.06 3.94 -22.08
N LEU A 10 -35.71 3.18 -21.20
CA LEU A 10 -35.35 3.08 -19.80
C LEU A 10 -33.87 2.65 -19.79
N VAL A 11 -32.95 3.61 -19.63
CA VAL A 11 -31.58 3.31 -19.22
C VAL A 11 -31.67 2.93 -17.74
N PHE A 12 -32.25 1.75 -17.49
CA PHE A 12 -31.93 0.95 -16.31
C PHE A 12 -30.57 0.33 -16.59
N SER A 13 -29.50 1.12 -16.49
CA SER A 13 -28.27 0.55 -15.94
C SER A 13 -28.52 0.49 -14.44
N THR A 14 -28.98 -0.69 -14.05
CA THR A 14 -28.83 -1.30 -12.74
C THR A 14 -27.70 -0.69 -11.91
N ASN A 15 -27.93 -0.53 -10.62
CA ASN A 15 -26.89 -0.43 -9.58
C ASN A 15 -26.03 -1.72 -9.59
N LEU A 16 -25.24 -1.91 -10.64
CA LEU A 16 -24.11 -2.82 -10.70
C LEU A 16 -22.89 -1.92 -10.52
N LEU A 17 -22.29 -1.97 -9.33
CA LEU A 17 -21.04 -1.29 -9.01
C LEU A 17 -20.06 -1.33 -10.20
N PRO A 18 -19.40 -0.22 -10.62
CA PRO A 18 -18.06 -0.38 -11.17
C PRO A 18 -17.16 -0.73 -9.97
N SER A 19 -17.22 -1.99 -9.57
CA SER A 19 -16.58 -2.56 -8.38
C SER A 19 -15.11 -2.91 -8.64
N GLN A 20 -14.64 -2.65 -9.85
CA GLN A 20 -13.33 -3.05 -10.35
C GLN A 20 -12.66 -1.82 -10.97
N ILE A 21 -11.34 -1.73 -10.79
CA ILE A 21 -10.52 -0.76 -11.50
C ILE A 21 -10.60 -1.11 -13.00
N PRO A 22 -10.87 -0.16 -13.91
CA PRO A 22 -11.10 -0.45 -15.31
C PRO A 22 -9.77 -0.67 -16.06
N VAL A 23 -9.06 -1.74 -15.69
CA VAL A 23 -7.70 -2.07 -16.19
C VAL A 23 -7.64 -2.10 -17.71
N GLU A 24 -8.59 -2.77 -18.37
CA GLU A 24 -8.57 -2.87 -19.83
C GLU A 24 -8.83 -1.53 -20.51
N THR A 25 -9.63 -0.64 -19.92
CA THR A 25 -9.77 0.74 -20.41
C THR A 25 -8.46 1.51 -20.29
N TYR A 26 -7.73 1.35 -19.20
CA TYR A 26 -6.40 1.98 -19.05
C TYR A 26 -5.37 1.38 -19.99
N ARG A 27 -5.45 0.07 -20.22
CA ARG A 27 -4.59 -0.64 -21.17
C ARG A 27 -4.80 -0.09 -22.59
N GLU A 28 -6.05 0.10 -23.01
CA GLU A 28 -6.40 0.75 -24.28
C GLU A 28 -5.93 2.21 -24.34
N GLU A 29 -6.20 3.00 -23.29
CA GLU A 29 -5.76 4.40 -23.16
C GLU A 29 -4.24 4.50 -23.34
N ILE A 30 -3.47 3.70 -22.59
CA ILE A 30 -2.01 3.72 -22.59
C ILE A 30 -1.44 3.15 -23.90
N SER A 31 -2.02 2.09 -24.46
CA SER A 31 -1.60 1.54 -25.74
C SER A 31 -1.77 2.51 -26.90
N SER A 32 -2.71 3.45 -26.78
CA SER A 32 -2.95 4.48 -27.80
C SER A 32 -1.95 5.64 -27.78
N LEU A 33 -1.10 5.74 -26.75
CA LEU A 33 -0.09 6.80 -26.63
C LEU A 33 1.03 6.58 -27.65
N ASN A 34 1.16 7.50 -28.60
CA ASN A 34 2.12 7.44 -29.68
C ASN A 34 3.26 8.45 -29.45
N GLY A 35 4.45 7.91 -29.15
CA GLY A 35 5.68 8.69 -29.07
C GLY A 35 5.92 9.35 -27.71
N ASP A 36 7.13 9.92 -27.57
CA ASP A 36 7.68 10.31 -26.27
C ASP A 36 6.90 11.45 -25.60
N GLN A 37 6.36 12.39 -26.39
CA GLN A 37 5.63 13.53 -25.85
C GLN A 37 4.29 13.12 -25.23
N GLU A 38 3.56 12.19 -25.84
CA GLU A 38 2.27 11.71 -25.31
C GLU A 38 2.48 10.92 -24.02
N ILE A 39 3.50 10.05 -23.98
CA ILE A 39 3.87 9.30 -22.78
C ILE A 39 4.35 10.24 -21.66
N PHE A 40 5.16 11.25 -21.98
CA PHE A 40 5.56 12.26 -21.00
C PHE A 40 4.37 13.01 -20.42
N ASN A 41 3.41 13.42 -21.25
CA ASN A 41 2.19 14.08 -20.79
C ASN A 41 1.34 13.14 -19.92
N TYR A 42 1.32 11.85 -20.24
CA TYR A 42 0.65 10.85 -19.41
C TYR A 42 1.30 10.74 -18.02
N TRP A 43 2.63 10.69 -17.93
CA TRP A 43 3.33 10.75 -16.64
C TRP A 43 2.99 12.01 -15.84
N LYS A 44 2.93 13.18 -16.49
CA LYS A 44 2.51 14.42 -15.84
C LYS A 44 1.07 14.38 -15.33
N LYS A 45 0.17 13.71 -16.04
CA LYS A 45 -1.20 13.46 -15.57
C LYS A 45 -1.20 12.59 -14.31
N LEU A 46 -0.41 11.51 -14.27
CA LEU A 46 -0.31 10.65 -13.08
C LEU A 46 0.29 11.41 -11.88
N GLU A 47 1.37 12.17 -12.11
CA GLU A 47 1.99 13.04 -11.09
C GLU A 47 0.99 14.04 -10.51
N ALA A 48 0.20 14.71 -11.36
CA ALA A 48 -0.79 15.68 -10.90
C ALA A 48 -1.91 15.01 -10.09
N VAL A 49 -2.39 13.82 -10.49
CA VAL A 49 -3.39 13.11 -9.68
C VAL A 49 -2.82 12.73 -8.31
N ASP A 50 -1.58 12.29 -8.24
CA ASP A 50 -0.93 11.95 -6.99
C ASP A 50 -0.74 13.21 -6.10
N GLN A 51 -0.06 14.22 -6.61
CA GLN A 51 0.39 15.38 -5.81
C GLN A 51 -0.69 16.44 -5.58
N GLU A 52 -1.71 16.54 -6.43
CA GLU A 52 -2.76 17.56 -6.30
C GLU A 52 -4.07 16.98 -5.75
N ILE A 53 -4.35 15.69 -5.99
CA ILE A 53 -5.61 15.05 -5.57
C ILE A 53 -5.36 14.11 -4.40
N LEU A 54 -4.53 13.08 -4.57
CA LEU A 54 -4.37 12.00 -3.59
C LEU A 54 -3.93 12.52 -2.22
N VAL A 55 -2.89 13.37 -2.17
CA VAL A 55 -2.37 13.93 -0.90
C VAL A 55 -3.39 14.80 -0.14
N ASN A 56 -4.43 15.28 -0.81
CA ASN A 56 -5.47 16.13 -0.23
C ASN A 56 -6.75 15.35 0.12
N LEU A 57 -6.81 14.04 -0.17
CA LEU A 57 -7.97 13.21 0.16
C LEU A 57 -7.98 12.86 1.65
N THR A 58 -9.07 13.22 2.33
CA THR A 58 -9.30 12.86 3.74
C THR A 58 -10.00 11.51 3.92
N ASP A 59 -10.70 11.04 2.87
CA ASP A 59 -11.37 9.74 2.87
C ASP A 59 -10.34 8.65 2.56
N VAL A 60 -9.94 7.91 3.58
CA VAL A 60 -8.91 6.86 3.48
C VAL A 60 -9.25 5.80 2.43
N ARG A 61 -10.53 5.44 2.27
CA ARG A 61 -10.94 4.41 1.31
C ARG A 61 -10.80 4.91 -0.12
N LYS A 62 -11.16 6.17 -0.37
CA LYS A 62 -10.97 6.81 -1.68
C LYS A 62 -9.49 7.02 -1.98
N ALA A 63 -8.71 7.43 -0.98
CA ALA A 63 -7.27 7.59 -1.12
C ALA A 63 -6.61 6.25 -1.50
N ASP A 64 -6.89 5.17 -0.77
CA ASP A 64 -6.31 3.85 -1.03
C ASP A 64 -6.77 3.28 -2.38
N SER A 65 -8.04 3.51 -2.76
CA SER A 65 -8.54 3.11 -4.09
C SER A 65 -7.80 3.84 -5.21
N LEU A 66 -7.60 5.16 -5.05
CA LEU A 66 -6.93 5.99 -6.04
C LEU A 66 -5.43 5.70 -6.11
N SER A 67 -4.77 5.43 -4.98
CA SER A 67 -3.34 5.08 -4.99
C SER A 67 -3.10 3.76 -5.72
N ILE A 68 -3.96 2.75 -5.53
CA ILE A 68 -3.86 1.48 -6.28
C ILE A 68 -4.18 1.69 -7.77
N ASP A 69 -5.17 2.52 -8.11
CA ASP A 69 -5.47 2.92 -9.50
C ASP A 69 -4.25 3.52 -10.20
N GLN A 70 -3.55 4.44 -9.52
CA GLN A 70 -2.32 5.05 -10.03
C GLN A 70 -1.21 4.03 -10.24
N MET A 71 -1.00 3.12 -9.28
CA MET A 71 0.00 2.06 -9.40
C MET A 71 -0.30 1.13 -10.57
N ILE A 72 -1.57 0.79 -10.83
CA ILE A 72 -1.97 0.00 -12.01
C ILE A 72 -1.64 0.74 -13.30
N ARG A 73 -1.99 2.03 -13.41
CA ARG A 73 -1.69 2.84 -14.60
C ARG A 73 -0.18 2.93 -14.82
N THR A 74 0.60 3.14 -13.77
CA THR A 74 2.06 3.18 -13.83
C THR A 74 2.62 1.83 -14.29
N ALA A 75 2.16 0.71 -13.72
CA ALA A 75 2.58 -0.62 -14.11
C ALA A 75 2.26 -0.92 -15.58
N LEU A 76 1.08 -0.51 -16.08
CA LEU A 76 0.69 -0.64 -17.48
C LEU A 76 1.60 0.15 -18.43
N VAL A 77 2.09 1.34 -18.03
CA VAL A 77 3.08 2.06 -18.86
C VAL A 77 4.36 1.23 -19.00
N PHE A 78 4.86 0.63 -17.92
CA PHE A 78 6.03 -0.26 -17.99
C PHE A 78 5.75 -1.54 -18.80
N GLU A 79 4.55 -2.12 -18.68
CA GLU A 79 4.15 -3.34 -19.39
C GLU A 79 4.03 -3.11 -20.91
N ILE A 80 3.40 -2.01 -21.33
CA ILE A 80 3.08 -1.72 -22.74
C ILE A 80 4.26 -1.07 -23.45
N HIS A 81 4.87 -0.07 -22.81
CA HIS A 81 5.87 0.78 -23.44
C HIS A 81 7.30 0.43 -23.06
N GLY A 82 7.51 -0.41 -22.04
CA GLY A 82 8.83 -0.82 -21.56
C GLY A 82 9.53 0.23 -20.71
N THR A 83 10.71 -0.15 -20.19
CA THR A 83 11.55 0.69 -19.31
C THR A 83 12.20 1.88 -20.03
N ASN A 84 12.37 1.81 -21.35
CA ASN A 84 12.95 2.89 -22.16
C ASN A 84 12.09 4.16 -22.21
N LYS A 85 10.80 4.07 -21.85
CA LYS A 85 9.89 5.21 -21.75
C LYS A 85 9.73 5.75 -20.33
N TYR A 86 10.36 5.12 -19.35
CA TYR A 86 10.63 5.73 -18.06
C TYR A 86 11.87 6.62 -18.19
N THR A 87 11.69 7.92 -17.91
CA THR A 87 12.84 8.84 -17.88
C THR A 87 13.43 8.85 -16.48
N LYS A 88 14.75 8.93 -16.38
CA LYS A 88 15.47 9.01 -15.10
C LYS A 88 15.08 10.21 -14.21
N TYR A 89 14.24 11.13 -14.68
CA TYR A 89 13.74 12.28 -13.90
C TYR A 89 12.28 12.11 -13.48
N ASN A 90 11.65 10.96 -13.78
CA ASN A 90 10.26 10.69 -13.44
C ASN A 90 10.16 10.12 -12.03
N SER A 91 9.59 10.88 -11.10
CA SER A 91 9.37 10.44 -9.71
C SER A 91 8.10 9.62 -9.52
N VAL A 92 7.21 9.54 -10.53
CA VAL A 92 5.85 8.97 -10.41
C VAL A 92 5.83 7.58 -9.76
N PRO A 93 6.66 6.60 -10.19
CA PRO A 93 6.65 5.28 -9.54
C PRO A 93 7.02 5.34 -8.05
N ILE A 94 7.99 6.18 -7.69
CA ILE A 94 8.47 6.31 -6.31
C ILE A 94 7.39 6.93 -5.44
N ILE A 95 6.75 8.01 -5.89
CA ILE A 95 5.65 8.66 -5.13
C ILE A 95 4.40 7.76 -5.07
N ASN A 96 4.09 7.01 -6.12
CA ASN A 96 2.95 6.09 -6.11
C ASN A 96 3.14 4.97 -5.07
N LEU A 97 4.37 4.46 -4.89
CA LEU A 97 4.69 3.54 -3.79
C LEU A 97 4.58 4.24 -2.43
N SER A 98 5.22 5.41 -2.29
CA SER A 98 5.33 6.13 -1.02
C SER A 98 4.01 6.69 -0.48
N HIS A 99 3.06 6.99 -1.36
CA HIS A 99 1.73 7.48 -1.00
C HIS A 99 0.67 6.38 -0.96
N ASN A 100 1.06 5.13 -1.18
CA ASN A 100 0.21 3.97 -1.00
C ASN A 100 0.38 3.40 0.43
N TYR A 101 -0.73 3.26 1.16
CA TYR A 101 -0.75 2.72 2.53
C TYR A 101 -1.31 1.29 2.61
N VAL A 102 -1.21 0.53 1.51
CA VAL A 102 -1.70 -0.84 1.39
C VAL A 102 -0.51 -1.76 1.13
N GLY A 103 -0.05 -2.46 2.18
CA GLY A 103 1.19 -3.25 2.14
C GLY A 103 1.26 -4.24 0.97
N SER A 104 0.20 -5.00 0.73
CA SER A 104 0.13 -5.93 -0.41
C SER A 104 0.29 -5.25 -1.77
N SER A 105 -0.21 -4.03 -1.93
CA SER A 105 -0.02 -3.25 -3.17
C SER A 105 1.42 -2.77 -3.32
N GLN A 106 2.06 -2.36 -2.23
CA GLN A 106 3.47 -1.96 -2.26
C GLN A 106 4.37 -3.14 -2.65
N LEU A 107 4.09 -4.34 -2.13
CA LEU A 107 4.84 -5.55 -2.49
C LEU A 107 4.63 -5.93 -3.96
N ALA A 108 3.37 -5.97 -4.43
CA ALA A 108 3.06 -6.26 -5.83
C ALA A 108 3.75 -5.27 -6.80
N PHE A 109 3.96 -4.03 -6.36
CA PHE A 109 4.57 -2.97 -7.17
C PHE A 109 6.09 -2.87 -7.02
N TRP A 110 6.68 -3.58 -6.07
CA TRP A 110 8.12 -3.58 -5.83
C TRP A 110 8.96 -3.86 -7.09
N PRO A 111 8.59 -4.79 -8.00
CA PRO A 111 9.34 -5.00 -9.24
C PRO A 111 9.41 -3.76 -10.16
N ILE A 112 8.46 -2.83 -10.06
CA ILE A 112 8.54 -1.55 -10.78
C ILE A 112 9.61 -0.65 -10.16
N ILE A 113 9.73 -0.66 -8.83
CA ILE A 113 10.75 0.10 -8.09
C ILE A 113 12.15 -0.44 -8.37
N GLU A 114 12.32 -1.76 -8.42
CA GLU A 114 13.59 -2.38 -8.80
C GLU A 114 14.04 -1.94 -10.20
N ARG A 115 13.14 -1.98 -11.18
CA ARG A 115 13.41 -1.46 -12.54
C ARG A 115 13.80 0.02 -12.53
N CYS A 116 13.17 0.83 -11.69
CA CYS A 116 13.53 2.24 -11.54
C CYS A 116 14.94 2.40 -10.95
N SER A 117 15.30 1.57 -9.96
CA SER A 117 16.63 1.55 -9.34
C SER A 117 17.72 1.15 -10.33
N GLU A 118 17.49 0.13 -11.16
CA GLU A 118 18.42 -0.29 -12.22
C GLU A 118 18.71 0.81 -13.25
N ILE A 119 17.73 1.67 -13.53
CA ILE A 119 17.86 2.81 -14.45
C ILE A 119 18.56 4.00 -13.78
N GLY A 120 18.34 4.18 -12.48
CA GLY A 120 18.84 5.30 -11.68
C GLY A 120 18.14 6.64 -11.95
N GLY A 121 18.76 7.72 -11.46
CA GLY A 121 18.30 9.09 -11.64
C GLY A 121 17.60 9.67 -10.41
N VAL A 122 16.32 10.02 -10.53
CA VAL A 122 15.55 10.65 -9.45
C VAL A 122 15.48 9.74 -8.23
N ILE A 123 15.43 8.42 -8.44
CA ILE A 123 15.44 7.44 -7.34
C ILE A 123 16.71 7.51 -6.49
N ASP A 124 17.83 7.95 -7.07
CA ASP A 124 19.12 8.09 -6.39
C ASP A 124 19.24 9.43 -5.63
N THR A 125 18.22 10.29 -5.69
CA THR A 125 18.29 11.64 -5.09
C THR A 125 17.07 11.99 -4.24
N ILE A 126 15.93 11.34 -4.47
CA ILE A 126 14.70 11.60 -3.73
C ILE A 126 14.76 10.98 -2.33
N GLY A 127 14.40 11.76 -1.30
CA GLY A 127 14.10 11.25 0.04
C GLY A 127 15.23 10.51 0.78
N GLY A 128 16.50 10.81 0.47
CA GLY A 128 17.65 10.18 1.12
C GLY A 128 18.34 9.10 0.31
N GLU A 129 18.14 9.09 -1.01
CA GLU A 129 18.75 8.17 -1.98
C GLU A 129 18.19 6.74 -1.86
N TYR A 130 18.25 5.97 -2.96
CA TYR A 130 17.85 4.56 -2.92
C TYR A 130 18.79 3.77 -1.99
N PRO A 131 18.27 2.91 -1.09
CA PRO A 131 16.87 2.48 -0.96
C PRO A 131 16.07 3.19 0.15
N ALA A 132 16.61 4.24 0.77
CA ALA A 132 16.11 4.82 2.02
C ALA A 132 14.62 5.19 1.95
N TYR A 133 14.22 6.01 0.96
CA TYR A 133 12.84 6.51 0.89
C TYR A 133 11.80 5.43 0.60
N VAL A 134 12.12 4.49 -0.28
CA VAL A 134 11.21 3.40 -0.66
C VAL A 134 11.09 2.36 0.44
N LEU A 135 12.19 2.03 1.15
CA LEU A 135 12.14 1.15 2.32
C LEU A 135 11.39 1.79 3.49
N GLU A 136 11.61 3.08 3.76
CA GLU A 136 10.84 3.83 4.76
C GLU A 136 9.34 3.70 4.48
N SER A 137 8.94 3.84 3.22
CA SER A 137 7.53 3.76 2.81
C SER A 137 6.91 2.38 3.09
N VAL A 138 7.64 1.30 2.79
CA VAL A 138 7.19 -0.07 3.06
C VAL A 138 7.14 -0.34 4.56
N SER A 139 8.20 0.00 5.29
CA SER A 139 8.30 -0.20 6.74
C SER A 139 7.22 0.56 7.52
N LEU A 140 6.95 1.81 7.15
CA LEU A 140 5.88 2.60 7.74
C LEU A 140 4.50 2.04 7.45
N THR A 141 4.28 1.46 6.27
CA THR A 141 2.99 0.88 5.89
C THR A 141 2.66 -0.35 6.69
N PHE A 142 3.61 -1.27 6.85
CA PHE A 142 3.38 -2.48 7.64
C PHE A 142 3.36 -2.18 9.14
N TYR A 143 4.36 -1.49 9.67
CA TYR A 143 4.58 -1.43 11.13
C TYR A 143 4.57 -0.04 11.73
N ASN A 144 4.40 1.00 10.91
CA ASN A 144 4.64 2.39 11.30
C ASN A 144 6.03 2.55 11.95
N TYR A 145 7.03 1.82 11.46
CA TYR A 145 8.39 1.81 11.97
C TYR A 145 9.32 2.61 11.05
N SER A 146 9.95 3.68 11.57
CA SER A 146 10.89 4.47 10.77
C SER A 146 12.26 3.82 10.69
N LEU A 147 12.81 3.77 9.48
CA LEU A 147 14.15 3.34 9.12
C LEU A 147 15.14 4.50 8.96
N PHE A 148 14.72 5.75 9.23
CA PHE A 148 15.61 6.90 9.21
C PHE A 148 16.85 6.66 10.10
N ALA A 149 18.05 6.89 9.54
CA ALA A 149 19.34 6.63 10.17
C ALA A 149 19.56 5.17 10.62
N GLN A 150 18.94 4.21 9.92
CA GLN A 150 19.11 2.77 10.14
C GLN A 150 19.67 2.06 8.90
N GLU A 151 20.62 2.68 8.21
CA GLU A 151 21.19 2.21 6.94
C GLU A 151 21.80 0.81 7.04
N SER A 152 22.24 0.40 8.23
CA SER A 152 22.76 -0.94 8.49
C SER A 152 21.71 -2.05 8.27
N LYS A 153 20.41 -1.75 8.34
CA LYS A 153 19.33 -2.70 8.09
C LYS A 153 19.02 -2.87 6.60
N TYR A 154 19.35 -1.88 5.76
CA TYR A 154 18.86 -1.84 4.37
C TYR A 154 19.23 -3.05 3.53
N PRO A 155 20.47 -3.61 3.57
CA PRO A 155 20.82 -4.75 2.73
C PRO A 155 19.93 -5.97 2.97
N GLU A 156 19.63 -6.26 4.23
CA GLU A 156 18.77 -7.39 4.62
C GLU A 156 17.32 -7.16 4.19
N LEU A 157 16.78 -5.96 4.40
CA LEU A 157 15.40 -5.65 4.00
C LEU A 157 15.22 -5.68 2.48
N LEU A 158 16.23 -5.24 1.73
CA LEU A 158 16.25 -5.36 0.28
C LEU A 158 16.31 -6.83 -0.17
N GLU A 159 17.14 -7.65 0.47
CA GLU A 159 17.20 -9.09 0.17
C GLU A 159 15.82 -9.71 0.33
N HIS A 160 15.11 -9.42 1.42
CA HIS A 160 13.74 -9.89 1.63
C HIS A 160 12.78 -9.47 0.52
N LEU A 161 12.77 -8.18 0.13
CA LEU A 161 11.90 -7.69 -0.94
C LEU A 161 12.27 -8.22 -2.33
N SER A 162 13.54 -8.51 -2.58
CA SER A 162 13.99 -9.05 -3.86
C SER A 162 13.48 -10.48 -4.12
N HIS A 163 12.99 -11.19 -3.10
CA HIS A 163 12.38 -12.52 -3.29
C HIS A 163 10.89 -12.44 -3.69
N GLU A 164 10.28 -11.26 -3.63
CA GLU A 164 8.89 -11.00 -4.04
C GLU A 164 8.81 -10.83 -5.56
N HIS A 165 9.07 -11.91 -6.29
CA HIS A 165 9.01 -11.91 -7.75
C HIS A 165 7.60 -12.22 -8.26
N THR A 166 6.84 -11.17 -8.58
CA THR A 166 5.67 -11.33 -9.44
C THR A 166 6.01 -11.16 -10.92
N THR A 167 5.37 -11.98 -11.75
CA THR A 167 5.39 -11.81 -13.21
C THR A 167 4.20 -10.98 -13.71
N ASN A 168 3.22 -10.65 -12.84
CA ASN A 168 2.00 -9.96 -13.22
C ASN A 168 1.57 -8.92 -12.16
N VAL A 169 2.34 -7.82 -12.10
CA VAL A 169 2.13 -6.67 -11.21
C VAL A 169 0.68 -6.16 -11.26
N VAL A 170 0.08 -6.05 -12.46
CA VAL A 170 -1.28 -5.50 -12.61
C VAL A 170 -2.32 -6.41 -11.96
N ALA A 171 -2.24 -7.71 -12.18
CA ALA A 171 -3.21 -8.65 -11.59
C ALA A 171 -3.13 -8.69 -10.05
N GLU A 172 -1.93 -8.63 -9.48
CA GLU A 172 -1.76 -8.61 -8.02
C GLU A 172 -2.22 -7.28 -7.40
N LEU A 173 -2.06 -6.16 -8.10
CA LEU A 173 -2.65 -4.90 -7.68
C LEU A 173 -4.19 -4.94 -7.71
N GLU A 174 -4.80 -5.59 -8.70
CA GLU A 174 -6.25 -5.83 -8.72
C GLU A 174 -6.70 -6.72 -7.55
N GLU A 175 -5.97 -7.79 -7.25
CA GLU A 175 -6.25 -8.67 -6.12
C GLU A 175 -6.15 -7.91 -4.78
N SER A 176 -5.10 -7.11 -4.63
CA SER A 176 -4.91 -6.23 -3.47
C SER A 176 -6.08 -5.24 -3.31
N PHE A 177 -6.54 -4.65 -4.42
CA PHE A 177 -7.72 -3.78 -4.43
C PHE A 177 -8.99 -4.51 -3.97
N GLN A 178 -9.25 -5.72 -4.47
CA GLN A 178 -10.43 -6.50 -4.05
C GLN A 178 -10.34 -6.94 -2.59
N THR A 179 -9.14 -7.24 -2.11
CA THR A 179 -8.88 -7.53 -0.69
C THR A 179 -9.24 -6.33 0.17
N GLN A 180 -8.74 -5.13 -0.15
CA GLN A 180 -9.07 -3.90 0.57
C GLN A 180 -10.57 -3.61 0.59
N ARG A 181 -11.26 -3.84 -0.53
CA ARG A 181 -12.73 -3.71 -0.57
C ARG A 181 -13.43 -4.69 0.35
N THR A 182 -12.97 -5.93 0.39
CA THR A 182 -13.51 -6.96 1.29
C THR A 182 -13.31 -6.55 2.75
N LEU A 183 -12.11 -6.10 3.11
CA LEU A 183 -11.79 -5.61 4.45
C LEU A 183 -12.68 -4.42 4.86
N SER A 184 -12.97 -3.52 3.93
CA SER A 184 -13.82 -2.33 4.20
C SER A 184 -15.27 -2.66 4.59
N ASN A 185 -15.72 -3.89 4.33
CA ASN A 185 -17.05 -4.40 4.69
C ASN A 185 -17.07 -5.14 6.03
N LEU A 186 -15.91 -5.43 6.61
CA LEU A 186 -15.84 -6.05 7.93
C LEU A 186 -16.32 -5.07 8.99
N ARG A 187 -16.98 -5.61 10.02
CA ARG A 187 -17.42 -4.83 11.19
C ARG A 187 -16.48 -5.07 12.34
N LEU A 188 -16.10 -3.98 13.02
CA LEU A 188 -15.37 -4.02 14.28
C LEU A 188 -16.23 -4.71 15.35
N ILE A 189 -15.69 -5.74 15.99
CA ILE A 189 -16.34 -6.48 17.09
C ILE A 189 -15.78 -6.00 18.42
N GLU A 190 -14.45 -6.00 18.56
CA GLU A 190 -13.77 -5.65 19.80
C GLU A 190 -12.47 -4.91 19.52
N VAL A 191 -12.13 -3.96 20.38
CA VAL A 191 -10.80 -3.36 20.44
C VAL A 191 -10.07 -4.03 21.61
N MET A 192 -9.00 -4.77 21.32
CA MET A 192 -8.22 -5.46 22.34
C MET A 192 -7.50 -4.44 23.22
N ASN A 193 -6.63 -3.64 22.60
CA ASN A 193 -5.93 -2.52 23.21
C ASN A 193 -5.58 -1.48 22.14
N SER A 194 -5.20 -0.28 22.59
CA SER A 194 -4.70 0.80 21.74
C SER A 194 -3.37 1.29 22.26
N TRP A 195 -2.52 1.74 21.35
CA TRP A 195 -1.21 2.31 21.67
C TRP A 195 -0.99 3.59 20.88
N TYR A 196 -0.14 4.45 21.40
CA TYR A 196 0.29 5.65 20.67
C TYR A 196 1.11 5.24 19.45
N ASN A 197 0.89 5.92 18.33
CA ASN A 197 1.78 5.82 17.18
C ASN A 197 3.14 6.39 17.58
N GLN A 198 4.20 5.60 17.43
CA GLN A 198 5.55 6.00 17.79
C GLN A 198 6.49 5.63 16.64
N SER A 199 6.43 6.34 15.51
CA SER A 199 7.34 6.04 14.38
C SER A 199 8.82 6.28 14.75
N TYR A 200 9.05 7.16 15.73
CA TYR A 200 10.32 7.39 16.42
C TYR A 200 10.12 7.14 17.92
N LYS A 201 11.21 6.73 18.61
CA LYS A 201 11.19 6.48 20.07
C LYS A 201 10.69 7.69 20.89
N GLU A 202 10.68 8.91 20.34
CA GLU A 202 10.50 10.15 21.10
C GLU A 202 9.44 11.15 20.57
N ILE A 203 8.59 10.83 19.56
CA ILE A 203 7.66 11.84 18.98
C ILE A 203 6.21 11.37 18.82
N ASP A 204 5.32 12.33 19.14
CA ASP A 204 3.88 12.50 18.90
C ASP A 204 2.91 11.38 19.33
N ARG A 205 2.38 11.55 20.55
CA ARG A 205 1.30 10.73 21.14
C ARG A 205 -0.10 11.22 20.77
N SER A 206 -0.28 12.05 19.73
CA SER A 206 -1.62 12.55 19.36
C SER A 206 -2.48 11.54 18.62
N LYS A 207 -1.86 10.51 18.04
CA LYS A 207 -2.53 9.48 17.23
C LYS A 207 -2.31 8.10 17.83
N THR A 208 -3.29 7.23 17.66
CA THR A 208 -3.24 5.85 18.15
C THR A 208 -3.47 4.86 17.02
N PHE A 209 -3.03 3.63 17.27
CA PHE A 209 -3.43 2.44 16.53
C PHE A 209 -3.93 1.38 17.51
N SER A 210 -4.63 0.38 17.00
CA SER A 210 -5.24 -0.64 17.84
C SER A 210 -5.13 -2.03 17.22
N LEU A 211 -5.11 -3.04 18.10
CA LEU A 211 -5.42 -4.41 17.70
C LEU A 211 -6.91 -4.64 17.91
N VAL A 212 -7.56 -5.20 16.90
CA VAL A 212 -9.01 -5.32 16.87
C VAL A 212 -9.46 -6.68 16.37
N GLU A 213 -10.53 -7.20 16.93
CA GLU A 213 -11.26 -8.34 16.38
C GLU A 213 -12.34 -7.85 15.42
N MET A 214 -12.41 -8.46 14.23
CA MET A 214 -13.39 -8.12 13.20
C MET A 214 -14.42 -9.23 13.03
N SER A 215 -15.49 -8.94 12.28
CA SER A 215 -16.67 -9.82 12.16
C SER A 215 -16.44 -11.17 11.50
N ASP A 216 -15.26 -11.41 10.93
CA ASP A 216 -14.82 -12.71 10.42
C ASP A 216 -14.07 -13.55 11.46
N GLY A 217 -14.00 -13.07 12.71
CA GLY A 217 -13.37 -13.76 13.85
C GLY A 217 -11.83 -13.70 13.84
N LYS A 218 -11.25 -12.78 13.04
CA LYS A 218 -9.79 -12.59 12.97
C LYS A 218 -9.35 -11.29 13.62
N VAL A 219 -8.05 -11.24 13.93
CA VAL A 219 -7.39 -10.06 14.53
C VAL A 219 -6.76 -9.22 13.43
N TYR A 220 -6.87 -7.89 13.58
CA TYR A 220 -6.34 -6.90 12.67
C TYR A 220 -5.61 -5.81 13.44
N ILE A 221 -4.64 -5.19 12.80
CA ILE A 221 -4.18 -3.86 13.20
C ILE A 221 -5.03 -2.81 12.49
N ASN A 222 -5.48 -1.80 13.24
CA ASN A 222 -6.28 -0.68 12.75
C ASN A 222 -5.53 0.63 12.94
N HIS A 223 -5.12 1.22 11.81
CA HIS A 223 -4.53 2.56 11.72
C HIS A 223 -5.53 3.51 11.08
N HIS A 224 -6.31 4.23 11.90
CA HIS A 224 -7.24 5.26 11.45
C HIS A 224 -8.21 4.80 10.32
N GLY A 225 -8.73 3.57 10.44
CA GLY A 225 -9.67 3.00 9.47
C GLY A 225 -9.02 2.18 8.36
N ARG A 226 -7.69 2.04 8.35
CA ARG A 226 -6.97 1.06 7.54
C ARG A 226 -6.71 -0.19 8.35
N PHE A 227 -7.14 -1.34 7.82
CA PHE A 227 -7.04 -2.63 8.49
C PHE A 227 -6.00 -3.52 7.79
N GLN A 228 -5.12 -4.15 8.57
CA GLN A 228 -4.23 -5.21 8.07
C GLN A 228 -4.40 -6.45 8.95
N GLN A 229 -4.63 -7.60 8.32
CA GLN A 229 -4.85 -8.86 9.04
C GLN A 229 -3.59 -9.28 9.78
N LEU A 230 -3.76 -9.83 10.97
CA LEU A 230 -2.70 -10.47 11.74
C LEU A 230 -2.90 -11.98 11.79
N ASP A 231 -1.83 -12.72 11.52
CA ASP A 231 -1.75 -14.16 11.75
C ASP A 231 -1.11 -14.42 13.12
N LEU A 232 -1.72 -15.31 13.90
CA LEU A 232 -1.16 -15.78 15.16
C LEU A 232 -0.06 -16.81 14.87
N ILE A 233 1.19 -16.44 15.14
CA ILE A 233 2.37 -17.27 14.89
C ILE A 233 2.66 -18.18 16.09
N GLN A 234 2.46 -17.65 17.30
CA GLN A 234 2.70 -18.39 18.54
C GLN A 234 1.79 -17.89 19.66
N GLY A 235 1.24 -18.83 20.45
CA GLY A 235 0.53 -18.53 21.68
C GLY A 235 1.24 -19.18 22.87
N LEU A 236 1.70 -18.35 23.81
CA LEU A 236 2.20 -18.75 25.11
C LEU A 236 1.18 -18.40 26.19
N HIS A 237 1.41 -18.87 27.42
CA HIS A 237 0.47 -18.62 28.53
C HIS A 237 0.31 -17.12 28.84
N ASP A 238 1.35 -16.33 28.66
CA ASP A 238 1.43 -14.91 29.03
C ASP A 238 1.52 -13.95 27.83
N SER A 239 1.61 -14.48 26.61
CA SER A 239 1.90 -13.70 25.41
C SER A 239 1.46 -14.37 24.11
N GLN A 240 1.17 -13.55 23.12
CA GLN A 240 0.79 -13.94 21.76
C GLN A 240 1.70 -13.21 20.78
N THR A 241 2.22 -13.94 19.80
CA THR A 241 3.04 -13.38 18.73
C THR A 241 2.23 -13.32 17.45
N TYR A 242 2.06 -12.11 16.92
CA TYR A 242 1.29 -11.82 15.72
C TYR A 242 2.19 -11.29 14.59
N ARG A 243 1.91 -11.69 13.34
CA ARG A 243 2.57 -11.12 12.16
C ARG A 243 1.52 -10.60 11.18
N ILE A 244 1.81 -9.49 10.51
CA ILE A 244 0.93 -8.99 9.46
C ILE A 244 0.96 -9.97 8.27
N VAL A 245 -0.21 -10.26 7.71
CA VAL A 245 -0.30 -11.12 6.53
C VAL A 245 0.52 -10.52 5.39
N ASN A 246 1.33 -11.37 4.73
CA ASN A 246 2.25 -11.01 3.64
C ASN A 246 3.32 -9.99 4.05
N GLU A 247 3.68 -9.91 5.32
CA GLU A 247 4.79 -9.08 5.75
C GLU A 247 6.15 -9.59 5.21
N PRO A 248 7.03 -8.71 4.68
CA PRO A 248 8.22 -9.15 3.97
C PRO A 248 9.48 -9.34 4.83
N PHE A 249 9.60 -8.67 5.98
CA PHE A 249 10.87 -8.55 6.72
C PHE A 249 11.05 -9.59 7.84
N GLY A 250 10.04 -10.42 8.09
CA GLY A 250 10.03 -11.42 9.17
C GLY A 250 9.74 -10.83 10.55
N TRP A 251 9.31 -9.57 10.62
CA TRP A 251 9.01 -8.90 11.89
C TRP A 251 7.70 -9.42 12.49
N SER A 252 7.49 -9.16 13.78
CA SER A 252 6.28 -9.57 14.47
C SER A 252 5.99 -8.71 15.70
N TYR A 253 4.73 -8.66 16.09
CA TYR A 253 4.28 -8.08 17.34
C TYR A 253 4.27 -9.14 18.44
N ILE A 254 4.80 -8.81 19.61
CA ILE A 254 4.58 -9.57 20.85
C ILE A 254 3.58 -8.80 21.69
N TYR A 255 2.38 -9.38 21.86
CA TYR A 255 1.30 -8.85 22.67
C TYR A 255 1.18 -9.67 23.95
N ARG A 256 1.25 -9.03 25.11
CA ARG A 256 1.19 -9.71 26.42
C ARG A 256 -0.16 -9.51 27.08
N ASN A 257 -0.50 -10.40 28.02
CA ASN A 257 -1.77 -10.36 28.75
C ASN A 257 -1.97 -9.09 29.61
N ASP A 258 -0.91 -8.33 29.89
CA ASP A 258 -0.97 -7.04 30.57
C ASP A 258 -1.27 -5.86 29.63
N GLY A 259 -1.48 -6.13 28.33
CA GLY A 259 -1.72 -5.12 27.29
C GLY A 259 -0.44 -4.50 26.71
N SER A 260 0.76 -4.93 27.14
CA SER A 260 2.01 -4.47 26.55
C SER A 260 2.19 -5.02 25.13
N LEU A 261 2.79 -4.20 24.27
CA LEU A 261 3.04 -4.52 22.86
C LEU A 261 4.47 -4.11 22.49
N SER A 262 5.17 -5.01 21.82
CA SER A 262 6.51 -4.74 21.26
C SER A 262 6.57 -5.22 19.81
N LEU A 263 7.28 -4.48 18.96
CA LEU A 263 7.71 -4.93 17.64
C LEU A 263 9.09 -5.58 17.77
N VAL A 264 9.25 -6.79 17.23
CA VAL A 264 10.52 -7.51 17.20
C VAL A 264 10.90 -7.89 15.77
N ASP A 265 12.20 -7.99 15.51
CA ASP A 265 12.72 -8.54 14.26
C ASP A 265 12.67 -10.07 14.23
N LYS A 266 13.15 -10.65 13.13
CA LYS A 266 13.15 -12.10 12.90
C LYS A 266 13.96 -12.90 13.93
N ASP A 267 14.94 -12.26 14.57
CA ASP A 267 15.80 -12.86 15.59
C ASP A 267 15.24 -12.64 17.02
N GLY A 268 14.11 -11.92 17.13
CA GLY A 268 13.47 -11.60 18.40
C GLY A 268 14.05 -10.36 19.09
N SER A 269 14.90 -9.58 18.43
CA SER A 269 15.42 -8.33 18.99
C SER A 269 14.33 -7.25 18.95
N ILE A 270 14.21 -6.49 20.04
CA ILE A 270 13.20 -5.45 20.16
C ILE A 270 13.54 -4.28 19.23
N LEU A 271 12.66 -4.04 18.26
CA LEU A 271 12.69 -2.87 17.39
C LEU A 271 11.99 -1.68 18.05
N MET A 272 10.86 -1.94 18.73
CA MET A 272 10.03 -0.91 19.35
C MET A 272 9.23 -1.46 20.54
N GLU A 273 9.07 -0.64 21.57
CA GLU A 273 8.12 -0.87 22.66
C GLU A 273 7.05 0.22 22.61
N TYR A 274 5.78 -0.19 22.53
CA TYR A 274 4.68 0.74 22.37
C TYR A 274 4.10 1.15 23.72
N THR A 275 3.79 2.43 23.85
CA THR A 275 3.10 2.98 25.02
C THR A 275 1.59 2.81 24.85
N ILE A 276 0.95 2.12 25.80
CA ILE A 276 -0.51 1.97 25.83
C ILE A 276 -1.19 3.34 25.87
N ALA A 277 -2.29 3.48 25.12
CA ALA A 277 -3.12 4.67 25.12
C ALA A 277 -4.33 4.42 26.02
N ASP A 278 -4.47 5.25 27.07
CA ASP A 278 -5.58 5.21 28.03
C ASP A 278 -6.88 5.82 27.47
#